data_AF-A0A9N8M9M5-F1
#
_entry.id   AF-A0A9N8M9M5-F1
#
_cell.length_a   1.000
_cell.length_b   1.000
_cell.length_c   1.000
_cell.angle_alpha   90.00
_cell.angle_beta   90.00
_cell.angle_gamma   90.00
#
_symmetry.space_group_name_H-M   'P 1'
#
loop_
_entity.id
_entity.type
_entity.pdbx_description
1 polymer ?
#
loop_
_entity_poly.entity_id
_entity_poly.type
_entity_poly.pdbx_seq_one_letter_code
_entity_poly.pdbx_strand_id
1 'polypeptide(L)'
;MLVKLLQPLKDATSQFSTDSKPTIADIVGTYENLDEHYRKIEEDEGCSEAWREAAKRAGAVCSTYYGLADNSSVFYLAVILHPNLRVSGMQSLCWEEVWIEKAEDTLRRIFEDRYRCDEVEPESQSRSQDPKSAKTAHASKTSLVQRLEQKQAAAQDAPDPITQWISGNTPVKNKL
;
A
#
# COMPACT_ATOMS: atom_id res chain seq x y z
N MET A 1 35.92 12.88 -6.86
CA MET A 1 34.98 13.46 -5.87
C MET A 1 33.66 13.86 -6.51
N LEU A 2 33.63 14.77 -7.48
CA LEU A 2 32.37 15.20 -8.11
C LEU A 2 31.51 14.02 -8.66
N VAL A 3 32.13 13.10 -9.40
CA VAL A 3 31.42 11.91 -9.91
C VAL A 3 30.86 11.07 -8.75
N LYS A 4 31.64 10.86 -7.68
CA LYS A 4 31.21 10.09 -6.50
C LYS A 4 29.95 10.72 -5.87
N LEU A 5 29.96 12.04 -5.69
CA LEU A 5 28.84 12.79 -5.10
C LEU A 5 27.56 12.75 -5.96
N LEU A 6 27.71 12.79 -7.29
CA LEU A 6 26.58 12.87 -8.22
C LEU A 6 26.10 11.51 -8.75
N GLN A 7 26.87 10.44 -8.51
CA GLN A 7 26.58 9.10 -9.03
C GLN A 7 25.18 8.62 -8.63
N PRO A 8 24.74 8.71 -7.35
CA PRO A 8 23.41 8.24 -6.97
C PRO A 8 22.27 9.02 -7.63
N LEU A 9 22.45 10.33 -7.86
CA LEU A 9 21.46 11.14 -8.58
C LEU A 9 21.34 10.71 -10.05
N LYS A 10 22.48 10.44 -10.69
CA LYS A 10 22.48 9.93 -12.07
C LYS A 10 21.78 8.58 -12.14
N ASP A 11 22.07 7.68 -11.19
CA ASP A 11 21.49 6.33 -11.17
C ASP A 11 19.97 6.39 -10.88
N ALA A 12 19.54 7.20 -9.91
CA ALA A 12 18.13 7.47 -9.64
C ALA A 12 17.41 8.06 -10.86
N THR A 13 17.99 9.09 -11.48
CA THR A 13 17.42 9.72 -12.67
C THR A 13 17.29 8.72 -13.82
N SER A 14 18.33 7.90 -14.04
CA SER A 14 18.29 6.85 -15.06
C SER A 14 17.21 5.84 -14.76
N GLN A 15 17.12 5.34 -13.52
CA GLN A 15 16.08 4.40 -13.10
C GLN A 15 14.69 4.93 -13.43
N PHE A 16 14.35 6.13 -12.97
CA PHE A 16 13.01 6.71 -13.21
C PHE A 16 12.77 7.11 -14.67
N SER A 17 13.82 7.31 -15.47
CA SER A 17 13.69 7.70 -16.88
C SER A 17 13.64 6.52 -17.85
N THR A 18 14.26 5.39 -17.50
CA THR A 18 14.37 4.23 -18.41
C THR A 18 13.59 3.02 -17.95
N ASP A 19 13.18 2.96 -16.69
CA ASP A 19 12.33 1.87 -16.24
C ASP A 19 10.96 1.95 -16.93
N SER A 20 10.50 0.79 -17.37
CA SER A 20 9.17 0.64 -17.98
C SER A 20 8.05 0.74 -16.95
N LYS A 21 8.34 0.51 -15.66
CA LYS A 21 7.35 0.45 -14.57
C LYS A 21 7.83 1.07 -13.25
N PRO A 22 8.34 2.32 -13.25
CA PRO A 22 8.65 2.99 -11.99
C PRO A 22 7.38 3.16 -11.16
N THR A 23 7.44 2.81 -9.88
CA THR A 23 6.35 3.00 -8.92
C THR A 23 6.66 4.16 -7.98
N ILE A 24 5.61 4.80 -7.45
CA ILE A 24 5.79 5.87 -6.45
C ILE A 24 6.44 5.33 -5.18
N ALA A 25 6.24 4.04 -4.86
CA ALA A 25 6.86 3.39 -3.71
C ALA A 25 8.39 3.29 -3.86
N ASP A 26 8.93 3.22 -5.08
CA ASP A 26 10.38 3.15 -5.32
C ASP A 26 11.10 4.42 -4.87
N ILE A 27 10.39 5.56 -4.82
CA ILE A 27 10.92 6.84 -4.34
C ILE A 27 11.45 6.71 -2.90
N VAL A 28 10.79 5.90 -2.06
CA VAL A 28 11.23 5.68 -0.66
C VAL A 28 12.63 5.10 -0.65
N GLY A 29 12.86 3.98 -1.34
CA GLY A 29 14.17 3.35 -1.38
C GLY A 29 15.22 4.22 -2.06
N THR A 30 14.85 4.96 -3.11
CA THR A 30 15.77 5.88 -3.76
C THR A 30 16.17 7.05 -2.85
N TYR A 31 15.24 7.57 -2.04
CA TYR A 31 15.52 8.61 -1.05
C TYR A 31 16.45 8.10 0.04
N GLU A 32 16.19 6.94 0.64
CA GLU A 32 17.06 6.34 1.67
C GLU A 32 18.50 6.19 1.16
N ASN A 33 18.67 5.71 -0.07
CA ASN A 33 19.98 5.55 -0.69
C ASN A 33 20.69 6.90 -0.91
N LEU A 34 19.95 7.96 -1.26
CA LEU A 34 20.50 9.31 -1.44
C LEU A 34 20.91 9.92 -0.10
N ASP A 35 20.04 9.82 0.92
CA ASP A 35 20.29 10.36 2.25
C ASP A 35 21.53 9.70 2.88
N GLU A 36 21.58 8.36 2.87
CA GLU A 36 22.71 7.60 3.39
C GLU A 36 24.02 7.98 2.67
N HIS A 37 23.96 8.16 1.34
CA HIS A 37 25.13 8.54 0.56
C HIS A 37 25.66 9.93 0.91
N TYR A 38 24.79 10.93 1.00
CA TYR A 38 25.21 12.30 1.32
C TYR A 38 25.71 12.40 2.75
N ARG A 39 25.04 11.74 3.70
CA ARG A 39 25.48 11.68 5.08
C ARG A 39 26.87 11.06 5.23
N LYS A 40 27.15 9.96 4.52
CA LYS A 40 28.48 9.34 4.48
C LYS A 40 29.57 10.30 3.99
N ILE A 41 29.28 11.19 3.04
CA ILE A 41 30.26 12.18 2.54
C ILE A 41 30.39 13.36 3.51
N GLU A 42 29.28 13.81 4.10
CA GLU A 42 29.27 14.87 5.10
C GLU A 42 30.08 14.51 6.35
N GLU A 43 29.99 13.25 6.81
CA GLU A 43 30.68 12.76 8.01
C GLU A 43 32.13 12.29 7.74
N ASP A 44 32.57 12.21 6.47
CA ASP A 44 33.92 11.77 6.10
C ASP A 44 34.96 12.88 6.36
N GLU A 45 35.67 12.78 7.49
CA GLU A 45 36.74 13.71 7.86
C GLU A 45 37.89 13.75 6.82
N GLY A 46 38.05 12.70 6.02
CA GLY A 46 39.02 12.63 4.92
C GLY A 46 38.59 13.42 3.67
N CYS A 47 37.30 13.78 3.56
CA CYS A 47 36.81 14.68 2.51
C CYS A 47 37.14 16.14 2.85
N SER A 48 37.48 16.93 1.82
CA SER A 48 37.65 18.37 2.02
C SER A 48 36.34 19.02 2.44
N GLU A 49 36.42 20.11 3.20
CA GLU A 49 35.27 20.86 3.71
C GLU A 49 34.29 21.24 2.60
N ALA A 50 34.80 21.67 1.44
CA ALA A 50 33.96 22.02 0.29
C ALA A 50 33.06 20.86 -0.19
N TRP A 51 33.54 19.61 -0.14
CA TRP A 51 32.74 18.44 -0.53
C TRP A 51 31.75 18.03 0.55
N ARG A 52 32.11 18.17 1.83
CA ARG A 52 31.19 17.93 2.94
C ARG A 52 30.02 18.93 2.93
N GLU A 53 30.31 20.21 2.74
CA GLU A 53 29.27 21.24 2.62
C GLU A 53 28.41 21.07 1.36
N ALA A 54 29.00 20.59 0.25
CA ALA A 54 28.22 20.24 -0.93
C ALA A 54 27.28 19.05 -0.67
N ALA A 55 27.74 18.01 0.04
CA ALA A 55 26.91 16.86 0.42
C ALA A 55 25.78 17.26 1.38
N LYS A 56 26.09 18.06 2.40
CA LYS A 56 25.11 18.63 3.33
C LYS A 56 24.03 19.42 2.60
N ARG A 57 24.43 20.25 1.62
CA ARG A 57 23.47 20.99 0.78
C ARG A 57 22.62 20.05 -0.07
N ALA A 58 23.20 19.00 -0.63
CA ALA A 58 22.45 18.01 -1.40
C ALA A 58 21.42 17.28 -0.53
N GLY A 59 21.82 16.81 0.67
CA GLY A 59 20.93 16.20 1.65
C GLY A 59 19.77 17.12 2.06
N ALA A 60 20.05 18.40 2.33
CA ALA A 60 19.01 19.39 2.65
C ALA A 60 17.98 19.56 1.52
N VAL A 61 18.42 19.55 0.26
CA VAL A 61 17.51 19.61 -0.90
C VAL A 61 16.69 18.33 -1.00
N CYS A 62 17.30 17.16 -0.86
CA CYS A 62 16.60 15.88 -0.84
C CYS A 62 15.51 15.85 0.23
N SER A 63 15.85 16.24 1.47
CA SER A 63 14.91 16.31 2.60
C SER A 63 13.74 17.26 2.32
N THR A 64 14.00 18.41 1.68
CA THR A 64 12.94 19.36 1.29
C THR A 64 11.92 18.71 0.35
N TYR A 65 12.38 18.04 -0.72
CA TYR A 65 11.48 17.39 -1.68
C TYR A 65 10.81 16.15 -1.11
N TYR A 66 11.49 15.41 -0.23
CA TYR A 66 10.88 14.29 0.49
C TYR A 66 9.75 14.78 1.40
N GLY A 67 9.95 15.87 2.13
CA GLY A 67 8.88 16.50 2.91
C GLY A 67 7.68 16.94 2.05
N LEU A 68 7.90 17.38 0.81
CA LEU A 68 6.80 17.68 -0.12
C LEU A 68 6.08 16.41 -0.58
N ALA A 69 6.80 15.30 -0.79
CA ALA A 69 6.20 14.01 -1.14
C ALA A 69 5.38 13.44 0.02
N ASP A 70 5.90 13.51 1.26
CA ASP A 70 5.23 13.08 2.48
C ASP A 70 3.94 13.87 2.78
N ASN A 71 3.84 15.12 2.29
CA ASN A 71 2.59 15.88 2.36
C ASN A 71 1.49 15.38 1.42
N SER A 72 1.79 14.45 0.51
CA SER A 72 0.82 13.88 -0.43
C SER A 72 0.22 12.58 0.08
N SER A 73 -1.12 12.47 0.07
CA SER A 73 -1.82 11.20 0.37
C SER A 73 -1.41 10.07 -0.57
N VAL A 74 -1.02 10.39 -1.81
CA VAL A 74 -0.60 9.40 -2.80
C VAL A 74 0.66 8.67 -2.36
N PHE A 75 1.56 9.35 -1.64
CA PHE A 75 2.80 8.74 -1.16
C PHE A 75 2.53 7.64 -0.13
N TYR A 76 1.74 7.93 0.91
CA TYR A 76 1.33 6.93 1.90
C TYR A 76 0.59 5.76 1.26
N LEU A 77 -0.34 6.04 0.35
CA LEU A 77 -1.07 5.00 -0.39
C LEU A 77 -0.14 4.12 -1.19
N ALA A 78 0.85 4.69 -1.88
CA ALA A 78 1.80 3.94 -2.67
C ALA A 78 2.59 2.95 -1.81
N VAL A 79 3.02 3.36 -0.61
CA VAL A 79 3.77 2.49 0.31
C VAL A 79 2.88 1.42 0.93
N ILE A 80 1.70 1.78 1.46
CA ILE A 80 0.83 0.83 2.16
C ILE A 80 0.17 -0.20 1.21
N LEU A 81 -0.08 0.18 -0.05
CA LEU A 81 -0.60 -0.72 -1.09
C LEU A 81 0.51 -1.50 -1.81
N HIS A 82 1.78 -1.24 -1.51
CA HIS A 82 2.86 -2.02 -2.10
C HIS A 82 2.97 -3.38 -1.40
N PRO A 83 2.89 -4.52 -2.11
CA PRO A 83 2.79 -5.84 -1.51
C PRO A 83 4.02 -6.27 -0.70
N ASN A 84 5.19 -5.68 -0.97
CA ASN A 84 6.42 -5.98 -0.23
C ASN A 84 6.73 -4.96 0.86
N LEU A 85 6.05 -3.82 0.91
CA LEU A 85 6.25 -2.82 1.96
C LEU A 85 5.13 -2.99 2.99
N ARG A 86 3.92 -2.50 2.70
CA ARG A 86 2.81 -2.44 3.68
C ARG A 86 3.31 -1.82 5.00
N VAL A 87 2.63 -2.14 6.11
CA VAL A 87 3.04 -1.72 7.45
C VAL A 87 4.40 -2.31 7.85
N SER A 88 4.69 -3.56 7.48
CA SER A 88 5.98 -4.20 7.79
C SER A 88 7.18 -3.43 7.21
N GLY A 89 7.02 -2.86 6.02
CA GLY A 89 8.05 -2.07 5.35
C GLY A 89 8.24 -0.72 6.01
N MET A 90 7.15 -0.04 6.37
CA MET A 90 7.21 1.21 7.13
C MET A 90 7.93 1.02 8.47
N GLN A 91 7.62 -0.07 9.19
CA GLN A 91 8.32 -0.42 10.43
C GLN A 91 9.80 -0.73 10.20
N SER A 92 10.14 -1.44 9.11
CA SER A 92 11.53 -1.74 8.75
C SER A 92 12.33 -0.48 8.39
N LEU A 93 11.64 0.55 7.90
CA LEU A 93 12.20 1.87 7.60
C LEU A 93 12.15 2.82 8.81
N CYS A 94 11.79 2.31 10.00
CA CYS A 94 11.70 3.09 11.24
C CYS A 94 10.76 4.31 11.13
N TRP A 95 9.69 4.21 10.34
CA TRP A 95 8.68 5.27 10.29
C TRP A 95 8.04 5.47 11.66
N GLU A 96 7.73 6.72 11.98
CA GLU A 96 7.01 7.04 13.22
C GLU A 96 5.61 6.43 13.20
N GLU A 97 5.11 6.01 14.36
CA GLU A 97 3.79 5.38 14.47
C GLU A 97 2.68 6.27 13.90
N VAL A 98 2.77 7.58 14.12
CA VAL A 98 1.83 8.57 13.58
C VAL A 98 1.79 8.57 12.04
N TRP A 99 2.89 8.22 11.36
CA TRP A 99 2.91 8.10 9.90
C TRP A 99 2.27 6.80 9.42
N ILE A 100 2.44 5.71 10.17
CA ILE A 100 1.79 4.43 9.91
C ILE A 100 0.27 4.61 10.06
N GLU A 101 -0.17 5.19 11.17
CA GLU A 101 -1.58 5.52 11.42
C GLU A 101 -2.16 6.41 10.31
N LYS A 102 -1.45 7.47 9.91
CA LYS A 102 -1.86 8.36 8.82
C LYS A 102 -2.01 7.62 7.49
N ALA A 103 -1.15 6.63 7.21
CA ALA A 103 -1.25 5.82 6.00
C ALA A 103 -2.47 4.91 6.02
N GLU A 104 -2.74 4.25 7.16
CA GLU A 104 -3.92 3.40 7.37
C GLU A 104 -5.21 4.21 7.26
N ASP A 105 -5.29 5.35 7.95
CA ASP A 105 -6.44 6.27 7.90
C ASP A 105 -6.69 6.79 6.49
N THR A 106 -5.61 7.14 5.77
CA THR A 106 -5.71 7.59 4.37
C THR A 106 -6.24 6.48 3.48
N LEU A 107 -5.75 5.25 3.62
CA LEU A 107 -6.23 4.09 2.89
C LEU A 107 -7.70 3.82 3.18
N ARG A 108 -8.08 3.80 4.45
CA ARG A 108 -9.46 3.54 4.87
C ARG A 108 -10.41 4.61 4.36
N ARG A 109 -10.09 5.88 4.55
CA ARG A 109 -10.90 7.00 4.05
C ARG A 109 -11.13 6.91 2.54
N ILE A 110 -10.09 6.63 1.76
CA ILE A 110 -10.21 6.56 0.29
C ILE A 110 -10.96 5.32 -0.14
N PHE A 111 -10.75 4.19 0.53
CA PHE A 111 -11.51 2.97 0.28
C PHE A 111 -13.01 3.20 0.50
N GLU A 112 -13.39 3.77 1.65
CA GLU A 112 -14.78 4.10 1.99
C GLU A 112 -15.41 5.09 1.00
N ASP A 113 -14.69 6.16 0.66
CA ASP A 113 -15.22 7.23 -0.21
C ASP A 113 -15.33 6.80 -1.69
N ARG A 114 -14.45 5.91 -2.18
CA ARG A 114 -14.27 5.69 -3.63
C ARG A 114 -14.39 4.25 -4.09
N TYR A 115 -14.26 3.28 -3.19
CA TYR A 115 -14.15 1.85 -3.55
C TYR A 115 -15.12 0.94 -2.79
N ARG A 116 -15.77 1.43 -1.74
CA ARG A 116 -16.83 0.68 -1.06
C ARG A 116 -18.01 0.53 -2.03
N CYS A 117 -18.13 -0.66 -2.60
CA CYS A 117 -19.35 -1.04 -3.29
C CYS A 117 -20.43 -1.24 -2.23
N ASP A 118 -21.35 -0.29 -2.11
CA ASP A 118 -22.63 -0.59 -1.48
C ASP A 118 -23.25 -1.75 -2.25
N GLU A 119 -23.65 -2.80 -1.53
CA GLU A 119 -24.44 -3.89 -2.09
C GLU A 119 -25.72 -3.27 -2.66
N VAL A 120 -25.72 -2.95 -3.97
CA VAL A 120 -26.97 -2.75 -4.69
C VAL A 120 -27.63 -4.12 -4.64
N GLU A 121 -28.67 -4.24 -3.81
CA GLU A 121 -29.56 -5.40 -3.75
C GLU A 121 -29.74 -5.90 -5.19
N PRO A 122 -29.43 -7.17 -5.50
CA PRO A 122 -29.69 -7.66 -6.83
C PRO A 122 -31.19 -7.52 -7.06
N GLU A 123 -31.56 -6.60 -7.95
CA GLU A 123 -32.91 -6.46 -8.46
C GLU A 123 -33.42 -7.87 -8.72
N SER A 124 -34.47 -8.24 -8.01
CA SER A 124 -35.06 -9.56 -8.04
C SER A 124 -35.28 -9.95 -9.50
N GLN A 125 -34.39 -10.78 -10.03
CA GLN A 125 -34.59 -11.40 -11.33
C GLN A 125 -35.78 -12.33 -11.16
N SER A 126 -36.96 -11.78 -11.46
CA SER A 126 -38.22 -12.50 -11.58
C SER A 126 -38.06 -13.47 -12.74
N ARG A 127 -37.43 -14.60 -12.46
CA ARG A 127 -37.30 -15.71 -13.39
C ARG A 127 -38.67 -16.37 -13.44
N SER A 128 -39.43 -16.06 -14.48
CA SER A 128 -40.66 -16.75 -14.84
C SER A 128 -40.42 -18.26 -14.77
N GLN A 129 -41.06 -18.92 -13.81
CA GLN A 129 -41.07 -20.37 -13.69
C GLN A 129 -42.19 -20.90 -14.58
N ASP A 130 -41.82 -21.53 -15.69
CA ASP A 130 -42.72 -22.43 -16.42
C ASP A 130 -43.00 -23.68 -15.54
N PRO A 131 -44.27 -24.04 -15.29
CA PRO A 131 -44.62 -25.11 -14.37
C PRO A 131 -44.68 -26.45 -15.11
N LYS A 132 -43.55 -27.17 -15.22
CA LYS A 132 -43.56 -28.61 -15.59
C LYS A 132 -42.24 -29.31 -15.29
N SER A 133 -42.02 -29.63 -14.01
CA SER A 133 -41.48 -30.94 -13.60
C SER A 133 -41.57 -31.08 -12.09
N ALA A 134 -42.65 -31.68 -11.61
CA ALA A 134 -42.76 -32.21 -10.27
C ALA A 134 -42.19 -33.64 -10.26
N LYS A 135 -41.27 -33.92 -9.32
CA LYS A 135 -40.68 -35.18 -8.81
C LYS A 135 -39.18 -34.94 -8.65
N THR A 136 -38.57 -34.85 -7.47
CA THR A 136 -38.71 -35.59 -6.21
C THR A 136 -38.27 -34.68 -5.05
N ALA A 137 -39.12 -34.53 -4.04
CA ALA A 137 -38.80 -33.76 -2.84
C ALA A 137 -37.98 -34.62 -1.86
N HIS A 138 -36.66 -34.41 -1.82
CA HIS A 138 -35.94 -34.55 -0.55
C HIS A 138 -35.84 -33.14 0.05
N ALA A 139 -36.83 -32.78 0.86
CA ALA A 139 -36.76 -31.61 1.70
C ALA A 139 -35.69 -31.87 2.78
N SER A 140 -34.44 -31.52 2.48
CA SER A 140 -33.41 -31.43 3.51
C SER A 140 -33.89 -30.41 4.53
N LYS A 141 -34.16 -30.88 5.75
CA LYS A 141 -34.48 -30.05 6.90
C LYS A 141 -33.22 -29.25 7.26
N THR A 142 -32.93 -28.18 6.53
CA THR A 142 -31.98 -27.15 6.97
C THR A 142 -32.54 -26.63 8.29
N SER A 143 -31.87 -26.97 9.38
CA SER A 143 -32.35 -26.68 10.73
C SER A 143 -32.40 -25.17 10.93
N LEU A 144 -33.35 -24.71 11.75
CA LEU A 144 -33.44 -23.29 12.12
C LEU A 144 -32.14 -22.78 12.75
N VAL A 145 -31.40 -23.69 13.42
CA VAL A 145 -30.05 -23.47 13.93
C VAL A 145 -29.08 -23.12 12.80
N GLN A 146 -29.07 -23.88 11.71
CA GLN A 146 -28.17 -23.65 10.57
C GLN A 146 -28.44 -22.29 9.87
N ARG A 147 -29.70 -21.84 9.86
CA ARG A 147 -30.08 -20.50 9.38
C ARG A 147 -29.66 -19.38 10.33
N LEU A 148 -29.74 -19.62 11.64
CA LEU A 148 -29.26 -18.68 12.65
C LEU A 148 -27.73 -18.59 12.63
N GLU A 149 -27.04 -19.72 12.47
CA GLU A 149 -25.59 -19.80 12.29
C GLU A 149 -25.15 -19.07 11.02
N GLN A 150 -25.85 -19.23 9.88
CA GLN A 150 -25.55 -18.46 8.66
C GLN A 150 -25.84 -16.97 8.80
N LYS A 151 -26.92 -16.59 9.49
CA LYS A 151 -27.20 -15.17 9.79
C LYS A 151 -26.20 -14.57 10.78
N GLN A 152 -25.74 -15.36 11.75
CA GLN A 152 -24.72 -14.95 12.72
C GLN A 152 -23.33 -14.93 12.08
N ALA A 153 -23.02 -15.82 11.15
CA ALA A 153 -21.78 -15.80 10.37
C ALA A 153 -21.76 -14.69 9.32
N ALA A 154 -22.93 -14.29 8.80
CA ALA A 154 -23.07 -13.10 7.95
C ALA A 154 -23.15 -11.79 8.76
N ALA A 155 -23.53 -11.86 10.04
CA ALA A 155 -23.53 -10.73 10.97
C ALA A 155 -22.22 -10.60 11.78
N GLN A 156 -21.38 -11.65 11.81
CA GLN A 156 -19.96 -11.49 12.03
C GLN A 156 -19.44 -10.78 10.80
N ASP A 157 -19.19 -9.48 10.95
CA ASP A 157 -18.60 -8.64 9.91
C ASP A 157 -17.54 -9.43 9.16
N ALA A 158 -17.72 -9.53 7.83
CA ALA A 158 -16.68 -10.08 6.97
C ALA A 158 -15.35 -9.39 7.36
N PRO A 159 -14.25 -10.15 7.52
CA PRO A 159 -13.00 -9.59 8.00
C PRO A 159 -12.63 -8.36 7.16
N ASP A 160 -12.39 -7.22 7.84
CA ASP A 160 -12.12 -5.94 7.20
C ASP A 160 -11.04 -6.11 6.12
N PRO A 161 -11.37 -5.87 4.82
CA PRO A 161 -10.45 -6.13 3.73
C PRO A 161 -9.14 -5.34 3.85
N ILE A 162 -9.18 -4.16 4.48
CA ILE A 162 -8.01 -3.33 4.72
C ILE A 162 -7.10 -3.98 5.77
N THR A 163 -7.67 -4.39 6.91
CA THR A 163 -6.94 -5.11 7.96
C THR A 163 -6.33 -6.42 7.43
N GLN A 164 -7.07 -7.14 6.58
CA GLN A 164 -6.59 -8.36 5.94
C GLN A 164 -5.41 -8.08 4.99
N TRP A 165 -5.49 -7.02 4.19
CA TRP A 165 -4.40 -6.58 3.30
C TRP A 165 -3.15 -6.20 4.08
N ILE A 166 -3.30 -5.37 5.11
CA ILE A 166 -2.19 -4.89 5.95
C ILE A 166 -1.45 -6.06 6.61
N SER A 167 -2.19 -7.05 7.09
CA SER A 167 -1.65 -8.26 7.72
C SER A 167 -0.92 -9.20 6.74
N GLY A 168 -0.93 -8.90 5.44
CA GLY A 168 -0.32 -9.74 4.40
C GLY A 168 -1.15 -10.96 3.99
N ASN A 169 -2.32 -11.16 4.59
CA ASN A 169 -3.21 -12.29 4.33
C ASN A 169 -4.13 -12.03 3.14
N THR A 170 -3.58 -11.70 1.97
CA THR A 170 -4.42 -11.56 0.76
C THR A 170 -5.01 -12.93 0.42
N PRO A 171 -6.34 -13.12 0.43
CA PRO A 171 -6.94 -14.37 0.01
C PRO A 171 -6.80 -14.41 -1.51
N VAL A 172 -5.75 -15.07 -2.00
CA VAL A 172 -5.60 -15.36 -3.41
C VAL A 172 -6.74 -16.30 -3.78
N LYS A 173 -7.86 -15.74 -4.25
CA LYS A 173 -8.87 -16.52 -4.96
C LYS A 173 -8.24 -16.90 -6.30
N ASN A 174 -7.44 -17.96 -6.29
CA ASN A 174 -6.94 -18.59 -7.50
C ASN A 174 -8.13 -18.92 -8.41
N LYS A 175 -8.29 -18.17 -9.50
CA LYS A 175 -8.89 -18.63 -10.76
C LYS A 175 -8.34 -17.79 -11.91
N LEU A 176 -7.37 -18.38 -12.63
CA LEU A 176 -7.30 -18.30 -14.08
C LEU A 176 -7.40 -19.73 -14.60
#